data_AF-A0A2M7RLG1-F1
#
_entry.id   AF-A0A2M7RLG1-F1
#
_cell.length_a   1.000
_cell.length_b   1.000
_cell.length_c   1.000
_cell.angle_alpha   90.00
_cell.angle_beta   90.00
_cell.angle_gamma   90.00
#
_symmetry.space_group_name_H-M   'P 1'
#
loop_
_entity.id
_entity.type
_entity.pdbx_description
1 polymer ?
#
loop_
_entity_poly.entity_id
_entity_poly.type
_entity_poly.pdbx_seq_one_letter_code
_entity_poly.pdbx_strand_id
1 'polypeptide(L)'
;MEEGKNKKIFLITTIVLSIVLLVGGFFLFKYYKKATQKEAVINEKISTSVKEAEDKKTKELNADYEKKTAALLANPWKEFKTDDFFGPIAFKYPKDWHDRITNDSGSVDEFVFLADPDWIIDTRGGKGPFTALVFKVIDKRYEDELKAYQNKNKPKKTVYDIKETNLSGIFGSRVSGVNNDTGKNIEFVLIPYRDKTFYMGTEDKDRFGSTYNEMLSSLVLNK
;
A
#
# COMPACT_ATOMS: atom_id res chain seq x y z
N MET A 1 -9.97 -68.21 -75.11
CA MET A 1 -10.12 -66.75 -75.31
C MET A 1 -10.69 -66.03 -74.06
N GLU A 2 -10.50 -66.57 -72.85
CA GLU A 2 -11.06 -66.00 -71.60
C GLU A 2 -10.12 -65.04 -70.86
N GLU A 3 -8.79 -65.18 -71.00
CA GLU A 3 -7.82 -64.31 -70.31
C GLU A 3 -7.92 -62.83 -70.71
N GLY A 4 -8.19 -62.54 -71.99
CA GLY A 4 -8.26 -61.16 -72.50
C GLY A 4 -9.47 -60.38 -71.98
N LYS A 5 -10.56 -61.06 -71.62
CA LYS A 5 -11.79 -60.44 -71.09
C LYS A 5 -11.63 -60.10 -69.61
N ASN A 6 -11.05 -61.01 -68.83
CA ASN A 6 -10.80 -60.80 -67.40
C ASN A 6 -9.75 -59.71 -67.15
N LYS A 7 -8.71 -59.61 -67.99
CA LYS A 7 -7.72 -58.54 -67.91
C LYS A 7 -8.30 -57.15 -68.21
N LYS A 8 -9.24 -57.05 -69.17
CA LYS A 8 -9.96 -55.80 -69.47
C LYS A 8 -10.93 -55.41 -68.34
N ILE A 9 -11.65 -56.38 -67.76
CA ILE A 9 -12.53 -56.13 -66.61
C ILE A 9 -11.72 -55.65 -65.40
N PHE A 10 -10.57 -56.29 -65.11
CA PHE A 10 -9.69 -55.88 -64.02
C PHE A 10 -9.12 -54.46 -64.22
N LEU A 11 -8.75 -54.11 -65.46
CA LEU A 11 -8.29 -52.77 -65.82
C LEU A 11 -9.40 -51.73 -65.60
N ILE A 12 -10.62 -52.00 -66.07
CA ILE A 12 -11.77 -51.09 -65.92
C ILE A 12 -12.12 -50.90 -64.43
N THR A 13 -12.17 -51.98 -63.65
CA THR A 13 -12.44 -51.90 -62.20
C THR A 13 -11.37 -51.08 -61.46
N THR A 14 -10.09 -51.23 -61.83
CA THR A 14 -8.99 -50.46 -61.23
C THR A 14 -9.08 -48.97 -61.56
N ILE A 15 -9.44 -48.63 -62.80
CA ILE A 15 -9.64 -47.24 -63.24
C ILE A 15 -10.83 -46.61 -62.51
N VAL A 16 -11.95 -47.32 -62.41
CA VAL A 16 -13.15 -46.83 -61.70
C VAL A 16 -12.86 -46.63 -60.21
N LEU A 17 -12.14 -47.57 -59.57
CA LEU A 17 -11.76 -47.45 -58.17
C LEU A 17 -10.82 -46.26 -57.93
N SER A 18 -9.88 -46.02 -58.86
CA SER A 18 -8.97 -44.88 -58.80
C SER A 18 -9.71 -43.55 -58.92
N ILE A 19 -10.71 -43.45 -59.80
CA ILE A 19 -11.56 -42.25 -59.93
C ILE A 19 -12.38 -42.02 -58.66
N VAL A 20 -12.96 -43.08 -58.07
CA VAL A 20 -13.72 -42.97 -56.82
C VAL A 20 -12.84 -42.50 -55.66
N LEU A 21 -11.60 -43.00 -55.56
CA LEU A 21 -10.65 -42.57 -54.54
C LEU A 21 -10.21 -41.11 -54.73
N LEU A 22 -9.99 -40.66 -55.97
CA LEU A 22 -9.63 -39.27 -56.27
C LEU A 22 -10.78 -38.30 -55.94
N VAL A 23 -12.01 -38.66 -56.30
CA VAL A 23 -13.20 -37.85 -56.00
C VAL A 23 -13.44 -37.84 -54.48
N GLY A 24 -13.35 -38.99 -53.81
CA GLY A 24 -13.47 -39.10 -52.36
C GLY A 24 -12.41 -38.27 -51.62
N GLY A 25 -11.14 -38.35 -52.06
CA GLY A 25 -10.04 -37.55 -51.53
C GLY A 25 -10.24 -36.05 -51.70
N PHE A 26 -10.78 -35.60 -52.84
CA PHE A 26 -11.10 -34.19 -53.08
C PHE A 26 -12.20 -33.66 -52.15
N PHE A 27 -13.25 -34.45 -51.89
CA PHE A 27 -14.31 -34.08 -50.95
C PHE A 27 -13.80 -34.04 -49.50
N LEU A 28 -12.96 -35.00 -49.10
CA LEU A 28 -12.32 -35.02 -47.77
C LEU A 28 -11.40 -33.82 -47.57
N PHE A 29 -10.59 -33.46 -48.58
CA PHE A 29 -9.72 -32.28 -48.54
C PHE A 29 -10.51 -30.98 -48.40
N LYS A 30 -11.61 -30.82 -49.15
CA LYS A 30 -12.51 -29.66 -49.02
C LYS A 30 -13.13 -29.56 -47.63
N TYR A 31 -13.58 -30.69 -47.06
CA TYR A 31 -14.17 -30.71 -45.73
C TYR A 31 -13.13 -30.34 -44.65
N TYR A 32 -11.93 -30.92 -44.72
CA TYR A 32 -10.83 -30.63 -43.81
C TYR A 32 -10.39 -29.15 -43.88
N LYS A 33 -10.28 -28.58 -45.09
CA LYS A 33 -9.99 -27.15 -45.29
C LYS A 33 -11.07 -26.25 -44.69
N LYS A 34 -12.35 -26.62 -44.81
CA LYS A 34 -13.47 -25.85 -44.23
C LYS A 34 -13.52 -25.95 -42.71
N ALA A 35 -13.17 -27.10 -42.13
CA ALA A 35 -13.08 -27.28 -40.68
C ALA A 35 -11.95 -26.44 -40.08
N THR A 36 -10.74 -26.54 -40.65
CA THR A 36 -9.56 -25.78 -40.20
C THR A 36 -9.72 -24.26 -40.37
N GLN A 37 -10.36 -23.80 -41.45
CA GLN A 37 -10.69 -22.37 -41.62
C GLN A 37 -11.70 -21.85 -40.58
N LYS A 38 -12.69 -22.67 -40.20
CA LYS A 38 -13.64 -22.28 -39.14
C LYS A 38 -12.96 -22.16 -37.79
N GLU A 39 -12.07 -23.08 -37.44
CA GLU A 39 -11.30 -23.02 -36.20
C GLU A 39 -10.38 -21.79 -36.16
N ALA A 40 -9.69 -21.49 -37.28
CA ALA A 40 -8.84 -20.29 -37.37
C ALA A 40 -9.63 -18.99 -37.14
N VAL A 41 -10.80 -18.84 -37.78
CA VAL A 41 -11.67 -17.66 -37.62
C VAL A 41 -12.26 -17.57 -36.21
N ILE A 42 -12.63 -18.70 -35.60
CA ILE A 42 -13.13 -18.73 -34.21
C ILE A 42 -12.01 -18.34 -33.24
N ASN A 43 -10.81 -18.90 -33.40
CA ASN A 43 -9.66 -18.58 -32.55
C ASN A 43 -9.23 -17.12 -32.70
N GLU A 44 -9.26 -16.57 -33.91
CA GLU A 44 -9.01 -15.15 -34.17
C GLU A 44 -10.03 -14.25 -33.46
N LYS A 45 -11.33 -14.57 -33.56
CA LYS A 45 -12.39 -13.83 -32.85
C LYS A 45 -12.26 -13.90 -31.33
N ILE A 46 -11.93 -15.07 -30.78
CA ILE A 46 -11.67 -15.23 -29.35
C ILE A 46 -10.47 -14.37 -28.94
N SER A 47 -9.35 -14.46 -29.67
CA SER A 47 -8.15 -13.67 -29.35
C SER A 47 -8.38 -12.16 -29.42
N THR A 48 -9.20 -11.70 -30.38
CA THR A 48 -9.57 -10.29 -30.52
C THR A 48 -10.48 -9.87 -29.37
N SER A 49 -11.47 -10.68 -29.02
CA SER A 49 -12.39 -10.40 -27.89
C SER A 49 -11.65 -10.38 -26.55
N VAL A 50 -10.65 -11.26 -26.36
CA VAL A 50 -9.80 -11.28 -25.17
C VAL A 50 -8.94 -10.01 -25.10
N LYS A 51 -8.28 -9.62 -26.20
CA LYS A 51 -7.52 -8.36 -26.26
C LYS A 51 -8.39 -7.13 -25.99
N GLU A 52 -9.58 -7.05 -26.59
CA GLU A 52 -10.52 -5.96 -26.33
C GLU A 52 -10.98 -5.93 -24.87
N ALA A 53 -11.20 -7.10 -24.24
CA ALA A 53 -11.54 -7.20 -22.83
C ALA A 53 -10.37 -6.79 -21.92
N GLU A 54 -9.13 -7.19 -22.25
CA GLU A 54 -7.92 -6.80 -21.54
C GLU A 54 -7.64 -5.30 -21.67
N ASP A 55 -7.78 -4.73 -22.87
CA ASP A 55 -7.64 -3.30 -23.14
C ASP A 55 -8.70 -2.49 -22.39
N LYS A 56 -9.95 -2.96 -22.39
CA LYS A 56 -11.05 -2.32 -21.65
C LYS A 56 -10.78 -2.36 -20.15
N LYS A 57 -10.39 -3.53 -19.61
CA LYS A 57 -10.05 -3.68 -18.19
C LYS A 57 -8.85 -2.81 -17.80
N THR A 58 -7.83 -2.71 -18.65
CA THR A 58 -6.65 -1.87 -18.41
C THR A 58 -7.04 -0.39 -18.43
N LYS A 59 -7.86 0.04 -19.38
CA LYS A 59 -8.39 1.42 -19.42
C LYS A 59 -9.24 1.75 -18.20
N GLU A 60 -10.13 0.86 -17.80
CA GLU A 60 -10.96 1.02 -16.59
C GLU A 60 -10.11 1.10 -15.33
N LEU A 61 -9.11 0.23 -15.21
CA LEU A 61 -8.18 0.20 -14.08
C LEU A 61 -7.34 1.49 -14.03
N ASN A 62 -6.77 1.92 -15.15
CA ASN A 62 -6.00 3.17 -15.23
C ASN A 62 -6.88 4.39 -14.90
N ALA A 63 -8.10 4.45 -15.42
CA ALA A 63 -9.04 5.52 -15.12
C ALA A 63 -9.44 5.53 -13.62
N ASP A 64 -9.58 4.36 -12.98
CA ASP A 64 -9.84 4.27 -11.54
C ASP A 64 -8.61 4.71 -10.72
N TYR A 65 -7.40 4.31 -11.11
CA TYR A 65 -6.16 4.77 -10.49
C TYR A 65 -5.97 6.27 -10.63
N GLU A 66 -6.18 6.85 -11.81
CA GLU A 66 -6.10 8.30 -12.03
C GLU A 66 -7.12 9.04 -11.18
N LYS A 67 -8.36 8.56 -11.10
CA LYS A 67 -9.40 9.15 -10.24
C LYS A 67 -9.04 9.06 -8.76
N LYS A 68 -8.57 7.92 -8.28
CA LYS A 68 -8.12 7.73 -6.89
C LYS A 68 -6.93 8.64 -6.57
N THR A 69 -5.96 8.71 -7.47
CA THR A 69 -4.77 9.56 -7.32
C THR A 69 -5.17 11.03 -7.30
N ALA A 70 -6.02 11.48 -8.23
CA ALA A 70 -6.54 12.85 -8.24
C ALA A 70 -7.33 13.19 -6.98
N ALA A 71 -8.16 12.26 -6.46
CA ALA A 71 -8.89 12.45 -5.22
C ALA A 71 -7.99 12.52 -3.99
N LEU A 72 -6.92 11.72 -3.94
CA LEU A 72 -5.90 11.78 -2.89
C LEU A 72 -5.12 13.10 -2.96
N LEU A 73 -4.71 13.55 -4.13
CA LEU A 73 -4.02 14.84 -4.31
C LEU A 73 -4.91 16.03 -3.92
N ALA A 74 -6.21 15.96 -4.20
CA ALA A 74 -7.15 17.03 -3.86
C ALA A 74 -7.41 17.15 -2.34
N ASN A 75 -7.37 16.03 -1.60
CA ASN A 75 -7.51 16.03 -0.15
C ASN A 75 -6.68 14.87 0.44
N PRO A 76 -5.37 15.09 0.68
CA PRO A 76 -4.48 14.03 1.09
C PRO A 76 -4.65 13.67 2.57
N TRP A 77 -5.42 14.45 3.33
CA TRP A 77 -5.49 14.36 4.79
C TRP A 77 -6.73 13.64 5.29
N LYS A 78 -6.55 12.67 6.19
CA LYS A 78 -7.60 12.07 7.02
C LYS A 78 -7.50 12.66 8.43
N GLU A 79 -8.65 12.83 9.09
CA GLU A 79 -8.71 13.29 10.48
C GLU A 79 -8.75 12.08 11.41
N PHE A 80 -7.89 12.07 12.42
CA PHE A 80 -7.97 11.18 13.56
C PHE A 80 -8.59 11.92 14.76
N LYS A 81 -9.43 11.23 15.52
CA LYS A 81 -10.04 11.71 16.77
C LYS A 81 -9.99 10.61 17.81
N THR A 82 -9.58 10.95 19.03
CA THR A 82 -9.65 10.03 20.17
C THR A 82 -11.06 9.99 20.74
N ASP A 83 -11.42 8.84 21.30
CA ASP A 83 -12.62 8.69 22.13
C ASP A 83 -12.43 9.38 23.49
N ASP A 84 -13.55 9.70 24.15
CA ASP A 84 -13.61 10.57 25.36
C ASP A 84 -12.70 10.13 26.52
N PHE A 85 -12.28 8.87 26.58
CA PHE A 85 -11.48 8.32 27.70
C PHE A 85 -10.18 9.10 27.94
N PHE A 86 -9.47 9.48 26.87
CA PHE A 86 -8.26 10.29 26.98
C PHE A 86 -8.55 11.79 26.82
N GLY A 87 -9.80 12.22 26.65
CA GLY A 87 -10.15 13.57 26.23
C GLY A 87 -10.04 13.76 24.71
N PRO A 88 -10.59 14.87 24.17
CA PRO A 88 -10.69 15.06 22.72
C PRO A 88 -9.35 15.56 22.16
N ILE A 89 -8.64 14.65 21.51
CA ILE A 89 -7.43 14.91 20.73
C ILE A 89 -7.81 14.70 19.27
N ALA A 90 -7.52 15.69 18.43
CA ALA A 90 -7.72 15.56 16.99
C ALA A 90 -6.50 16.06 16.23
N PHE A 91 -6.13 15.36 15.15
CA PHE A 91 -5.11 15.81 14.22
C PHE A 91 -5.34 15.17 12.85
N LYS A 92 -4.68 15.70 11.83
CA LYS A 92 -4.72 15.18 10.47
C LYS A 92 -3.44 14.42 10.15
N TYR A 93 -3.55 13.36 9.36
CA TYR A 93 -2.46 12.55 8.84
C TYR A 93 -2.78 12.08 7.40
N PRO A 94 -1.79 11.69 6.59
CA PRO A 94 -2.05 11.33 5.19
C PRO A 94 -2.94 10.08 5.05
N LYS A 95 -3.86 10.11 4.08
CA LYS A 95 -4.85 9.06 3.82
C LYS A 95 -4.26 7.75 3.32
N ASP A 96 -3.11 7.83 2.68
CA ASP A 96 -2.37 6.70 2.12
C ASP A 96 -1.47 6.01 3.16
N TRP A 97 -1.40 6.53 4.39
CA TRP A 97 -0.61 5.91 5.45
C TRP A 97 -1.38 4.80 6.14
N HIS A 98 -0.65 3.77 6.51
CA HIS A 98 -1.12 2.73 7.42
C HIS A 98 -1.14 3.29 8.84
N ASP A 99 -2.18 2.98 9.61
CA ASP A 99 -2.30 3.35 11.01
C ASP A 99 -2.46 2.14 11.93
N ARG A 100 -2.00 2.28 13.18
CA ARG A 100 -2.18 1.30 14.23
C ARG A 100 -2.44 2.00 15.55
N ILE A 101 -3.45 1.52 16.27
CA ILE A 101 -3.84 2.02 17.57
C ILE A 101 -3.67 0.92 18.59
N THR A 102 -3.02 1.23 19.71
CA THR A 102 -2.89 0.36 20.88
C THR A 102 -3.32 1.13 22.11
N ASN A 103 -4.18 0.51 22.92
CA ASN A 103 -4.60 1.02 24.22
C ASN A 103 -4.32 -0.08 25.25
N ASP A 104 -3.46 0.23 26.23
CA ASP A 104 -3.07 -0.69 27.29
C ASP A 104 -3.13 0.05 28.63
N SER A 105 -4.34 0.02 29.22
CA SER A 105 -4.64 0.67 30.49
C SER A 105 -3.74 0.11 31.61
N GLY A 106 -2.91 0.98 32.18
CA GLY A 106 -1.93 0.61 33.22
C GLY A 106 -0.50 0.40 32.70
N SER A 107 -0.27 0.54 31.39
CA SER A 107 1.08 0.70 30.84
C SER A 107 1.55 2.15 30.92
N VAL A 108 2.87 2.37 30.84
CA VAL A 108 3.44 3.73 30.79
C VAL A 108 2.98 4.51 29.56
N ASP A 109 2.78 3.81 28.45
CA ASP A 109 2.27 4.37 27.20
C ASP A 109 0.79 3.93 27.04
N GLU A 110 -0.11 4.48 27.88
CA GLU A 110 -1.52 4.06 27.95
C GLU A 110 -2.23 4.08 26.60
N PHE A 111 -1.86 5.04 25.75
CA PHE A 111 -2.35 5.15 24.40
C PHE A 111 -1.18 5.34 23.43
N VAL A 112 -1.17 4.58 22.34
CA VAL A 112 -0.21 4.71 21.25
C VAL A 112 -0.93 4.66 19.91
N PHE A 113 -0.71 5.69 19.10
CA PHE A 113 -1.07 5.73 17.69
C PHE A 113 0.21 5.82 16.86
N LEU A 114 0.33 4.92 15.90
CA LEU A 114 1.43 4.87 14.94
C LEU A 114 0.84 5.08 13.55
N ALA A 115 1.48 5.91 12.73
CA ALA A 115 1.16 5.99 11.30
C ALA A 115 2.40 6.12 10.43
N ASP A 116 2.42 5.39 9.32
CA ASP A 116 3.55 5.30 8.41
C ASP A 116 3.07 5.10 6.95
N PRO A 117 3.73 5.69 5.93
CA PRO A 117 3.44 5.36 4.53
C PRO A 117 3.77 3.91 4.17
N ASP A 118 4.76 3.33 4.86
CA ASP A 118 5.15 1.94 4.72
C ASP A 118 4.43 1.08 5.79
N TRP A 119 4.75 -0.21 5.85
CA TRP A 119 4.10 -1.11 6.81
C TRP A 119 4.56 -0.83 8.25
N ILE A 120 3.59 -0.72 9.17
CA ILE A 120 3.87 -0.69 10.61
C ILE A 120 4.20 -2.12 11.08
N ILE A 121 5.48 -2.38 11.29
CA ILE A 121 5.98 -3.60 11.92
C ILE A 121 5.66 -3.58 13.43
N ASP A 122 5.26 -4.72 14.01
CA ASP A 122 5.14 -4.85 15.47
C ASP A 122 6.47 -5.39 16.02
N THR A 123 7.36 -4.54 16.53
CA THR A 123 8.52 -5.08 17.26
C THR A 123 8.19 -5.19 18.75
N ARG A 124 7.44 -6.23 19.11
CA ARG A 124 7.46 -6.69 20.50
C ARG A 124 8.87 -7.18 20.80
N GLY A 125 9.69 -6.31 21.38
CA GLY A 125 11.06 -6.61 21.80
C GLY A 125 12.17 -6.34 20.77
N GLY A 126 11.89 -5.64 19.66
CA GLY A 126 12.92 -5.23 18.69
C GLY A 126 13.18 -3.72 18.71
N LYS A 127 14.18 -3.28 17.94
CA LYS A 127 14.46 -1.87 17.68
C LYS A 127 13.83 -1.49 16.34
N GLY A 128 12.55 -1.12 16.34
CA GLY A 128 11.81 -0.68 15.14
C GLY A 128 10.30 -0.95 15.22
N PRO A 129 9.52 -0.71 14.16
CA PRO A 129 9.84 0.09 13.01
C PRO A 129 9.93 1.55 13.41
N PHE A 130 10.82 2.27 12.74
CA PHE A 130 10.88 3.72 12.80
C PHE A 130 9.62 4.25 12.13
N THR A 131 8.78 4.90 12.92
CA THR A 131 7.46 5.31 12.44
C THR A 131 7.48 6.78 12.06
N ALA A 132 6.89 7.11 10.92
CA ALA A 132 6.77 8.48 10.42
C ALA A 132 6.03 9.40 11.40
N LEU A 133 4.98 8.88 12.04
CA LEU A 133 4.25 9.55 13.11
C LEU A 133 4.02 8.62 14.31
N VAL A 134 4.43 9.09 15.48
CA VAL A 134 4.17 8.47 16.77
C VAL A 134 3.40 9.44 17.64
N PHE A 135 2.18 9.10 18.03
CA PHE A 135 1.40 9.80 19.04
C PHE A 135 1.25 8.91 20.27
N LYS A 136 1.49 9.46 21.46
CA LYS A 136 1.28 8.76 22.73
C LYS A 136 0.64 9.63 23.80
N VAL A 137 -0.11 8.98 24.68
CA VAL A 137 -0.46 9.51 26.00
C VAL A 137 0.35 8.71 27.02
N ILE A 138 1.27 9.39 27.68
CA ILE A 138 2.23 8.79 28.62
C ILE A 138 1.71 9.02 30.04
N ASP A 139 1.59 7.96 30.83
CA ASP A 139 1.19 7.99 32.25
C ASP A 139 2.31 8.49 33.16
N LYS A 140 2.76 9.72 32.89
CA LYS A 140 3.73 10.47 33.68
C LYS A 140 3.44 11.95 33.58
N ARG A 141 3.84 12.69 34.61
CA ARG A 141 3.81 14.14 34.61
C ARG A 141 4.82 14.69 33.59
N TYR A 142 4.42 15.77 32.93
CA TYR A 142 5.22 16.45 31.89
C TYR A 142 6.62 16.80 32.39
N GLU A 143 6.74 17.33 33.61
CA GLU A 143 8.03 17.73 34.17
C GLU A 143 8.97 16.55 34.38
N ASP A 144 8.44 15.38 34.73
CA ASP A 144 9.22 14.18 34.99
C ASP A 144 9.69 13.54 33.68
N GLU A 145 8.82 13.50 32.67
CA GLU A 145 9.16 13.01 31.33
C GLU A 145 10.17 13.95 30.65
N LEU A 146 9.99 15.27 30.76
CA LEU A 146 10.95 16.25 30.23
C LEU A 146 12.33 16.13 30.90
N LYS A 147 12.37 16.01 32.23
CA LYS A 147 13.61 15.79 32.98
C LYS A 147 14.34 14.53 32.52
N ALA A 148 13.62 13.46 32.15
CA ALA A 148 14.24 12.24 31.64
C ALA A 148 15.06 12.51 30.36
N TYR A 149 14.59 13.38 29.47
CA TYR A 149 15.36 13.79 28.28
C TYR A 149 16.50 14.76 28.63
N GLN A 150 16.26 15.71 29.54
CA GLN A 150 17.31 16.62 30.01
C GLN A 150 18.48 15.88 30.66
N ASN A 151 18.19 14.84 31.46
CA ASN A 151 19.21 14.01 32.13
C ASN A 151 20.05 13.17 31.16
N LYS A 152 19.57 12.94 29.93
CA LYS A 152 20.36 12.29 28.87
C LYS A 152 21.42 13.22 28.29
N ASN A 153 21.26 14.55 28.44
CA ASN A 153 22.30 15.50 28.11
C ASN A 153 23.39 15.46 29.18
N LYS A 154 24.64 15.24 28.77
CA LYS A 154 25.81 15.22 29.65
C LYS A 154 26.62 16.49 29.48
N PRO A 155 27.38 16.95 30.51
CA PRO A 155 28.35 18.01 30.32
C PRO A 155 29.28 17.66 29.15
N LYS A 156 29.33 18.53 28.13
CA LYS A 156 30.07 18.37 26.85
C LYS A 156 29.45 17.46 25.77
N LYS A 157 28.29 16.83 26.01
CA LYS A 157 27.57 16.07 24.99
C LYS A 157 26.06 16.26 25.13
N THR A 158 25.52 17.17 24.34
CA THR A 158 24.07 17.33 24.17
C THR A 158 23.57 16.22 23.24
N VAL A 159 22.65 15.40 23.74
CA VAL A 159 21.96 14.35 22.96
C VAL A 159 20.67 14.90 22.36
N TYR A 160 20.01 15.80 23.08
CA TYR A 160 18.75 16.42 22.68
C TYR A 160 18.82 17.94 22.77
N ASP A 161 18.44 18.61 21.68
CA ASP A 161 18.11 20.03 21.65
C ASP A 161 16.64 20.18 22.09
N ILE A 162 16.43 20.92 23.18
CA ILE A 162 15.12 21.11 23.81
C ILE A 162 14.79 22.60 23.76
N LYS A 163 13.66 22.93 23.12
CA LYS A 163 13.17 24.29 22.95
C LYS A 163 11.74 24.39 23.46
N GLU A 164 11.38 25.55 23.99
CA GLU A 164 9.99 25.83 24.32
C GLU A 164 9.14 25.87 23.04
N THR A 165 7.90 25.38 23.14
CA THR A 165 6.93 25.45 22.05
C THR A 165 5.55 25.73 22.60
N ASN A 166 4.69 26.33 21.77
CA ASN A 166 3.28 26.51 22.07
C ASN A 166 2.47 25.80 20.99
N LEU A 167 1.65 24.83 21.39
CA LEU A 167 0.82 24.03 20.51
C LEU A 167 -0.59 24.03 21.04
N SER A 168 -1.55 24.44 20.20
CA SER A 168 -2.95 24.58 20.61
C SER A 168 -3.15 25.46 21.86
N GLY A 169 -2.30 26.46 22.09
CA GLY A 169 -2.38 27.33 23.27
C GLY A 169 -1.90 26.67 24.57
N ILE A 170 -1.21 25.54 24.48
CA ILE A 170 -0.57 24.84 25.61
C ILE A 170 0.94 24.93 25.42
N PHE A 171 1.63 25.42 26.45
CA PHE A 171 3.10 25.48 26.48
C PHE A 171 3.69 24.10 26.78
N GLY A 172 4.70 23.73 26.01
CA GLY A 172 5.40 22.47 26.15
C GLY A 172 6.84 22.59 25.65
N SER A 173 7.44 21.44 25.36
CA SER A 173 8.81 21.35 24.85
C SER A 173 8.84 20.65 23.51
N ARG A 174 9.52 21.24 22.55
CA ARG A 174 9.94 20.60 21.30
C ARG A 174 11.34 20.06 21.48
N VAL A 175 11.50 18.77 21.23
CA VAL A 175 12.74 18.04 21.42
C VAL A 175 13.19 17.51 20.07
N SER A 176 14.44 17.75 19.72
CA SER A 176 15.08 17.15 18.55
C SER A 176 16.42 16.54 18.92
N GLY A 177 16.82 15.49 18.22
CA GLY A 177 18.08 14.81 18.51
C GLY A 177 18.32 13.65 17.55
N VAL A 178 19.25 12.78 17.92
CA VAL A 178 19.57 11.57 17.15
C VAL A 178 19.20 10.35 17.98
N ASN A 179 18.47 9.41 17.38
CA ASN A 179 18.25 8.11 17.98
C ASN A 179 19.56 7.32 17.97
N ASN A 180 20.11 7.02 19.16
CA ASN A 180 21.41 6.35 19.29
C ASN A 180 21.43 4.93 18.73
N ASP A 181 20.28 4.27 18.63
CA ASP A 181 20.19 2.91 18.11
C ASP A 181 20.26 2.87 16.57
N THR A 182 19.88 3.96 15.91
CA THR A 182 19.57 3.98 14.48
C THR A 182 20.39 5.02 13.72
N GLY A 183 20.91 6.02 14.42
CA GLY A 183 21.54 7.20 13.85
C GLY A 183 20.57 8.17 13.18
N LYS A 184 19.25 7.93 13.22
CA LYS A 184 18.25 8.80 12.59
C LYS A 184 17.99 10.05 13.41
N ASN A 185 17.81 11.17 12.71
CA ASN A 185 17.30 12.39 13.33
C ASN A 185 15.86 12.18 13.74
N ILE A 186 15.53 12.50 14.98
CA ILE A 186 14.17 12.42 15.53
C ILE A 186 13.72 13.79 16.02
N GLU A 187 12.42 14.01 15.99
CA GLU A 187 11.80 15.21 16.54
C GLU A 187 10.45 14.88 17.14
N PHE A 188 10.18 15.42 18.32
CA PHE A 188 8.90 15.23 18.99
C PHE A 188 8.56 16.42 19.87
N VAL A 189 7.31 16.48 20.29
CA VAL A 189 6.81 17.45 21.25
C VAL A 189 6.29 16.74 22.48
N LEU A 190 6.54 17.35 23.63
CA LEU A 190 5.99 16.98 24.92
C LEU A 190 5.12 18.13 25.39
N ILE A 191 3.88 17.84 25.75
CA ILE A 191 2.93 18.85 26.23
C ILE A 191 2.26 18.31 27.51
N PRO A 192 2.09 19.13 28.55
CA PRO A 192 1.26 18.75 29.70
C PRO A 192 -0.17 18.48 29.26
N TYR A 193 -0.70 17.33 29.66
CA TYR A 193 -2.03 16.89 29.26
C TYR A 193 -2.74 16.22 30.44
N ARG A 194 -3.56 17.00 31.17
CA ARG A 194 -4.16 16.63 32.46
C ARG A 194 -3.07 16.25 33.49
N ASP A 195 -3.14 15.05 34.05
CA ASP A 195 -2.15 14.44 34.94
C ASP A 195 -1.06 13.65 34.18
N LYS A 196 -1.14 13.64 32.85
CA LYS A 196 -0.31 12.85 31.93
C LYS A 196 0.51 13.76 31.00
N THR A 197 1.25 13.12 30.10
CA THR A 197 2.04 13.81 29.08
C THR A 197 1.57 13.41 27.68
N PHE A 198 1.27 14.40 26.86
CA PHE A 198 1.05 14.20 25.44
C PHE A 198 2.39 14.18 24.71
N TYR A 199 2.59 13.15 23.88
CA TYR A 199 3.75 13.00 23.00
C TYR A 199 3.29 12.93 21.55
N MET A 200 3.89 13.72 20.66
CA MET A 200 3.72 13.55 19.21
C MET A 200 5.05 13.77 18.51
N GLY A 201 5.49 12.81 17.69
CA GLY A 201 6.84 12.83 17.12
C GLY A 201 6.99 12.07 15.81
N THR A 202 8.16 12.22 15.22
CA THR A 202 8.65 11.47 14.07
C THR A 202 10.02 10.86 14.39
N GLU A 203 10.20 9.60 14.00
CA GLU A 203 11.45 8.87 14.21
C GLU A 203 12.43 8.94 13.01
N ASP A 204 12.03 9.62 11.92
CA ASP A 204 12.87 9.95 10.78
C ASP A 204 12.56 11.38 10.29
N LYS A 205 13.11 12.36 11.00
CA LYS A 205 12.95 13.80 10.71
C LYS A 205 13.42 14.15 9.30
N ASP A 206 14.46 13.48 8.80
CA ASP A 206 15.04 13.80 7.49
C ASP A 206 14.05 13.47 6.36
N ARG A 207 13.31 12.37 6.49
CA ARG A 207 12.28 11.97 5.51
C ARG A 207 10.93 12.65 5.76
N PHE A 208 10.52 12.79 7.02
CA PHE A 208 9.13 13.13 7.36
C PHE A 208 8.97 14.47 8.07
N GLY A 209 10.04 15.23 8.32
CA GLY A 209 9.99 16.46 9.11
C GLY A 209 9.00 17.50 8.58
N SER A 210 8.90 17.69 7.26
CA SER A 210 7.92 18.63 6.68
C SER A 210 6.48 18.17 6.95
N THR A 211 6.16 16.92 6.59
CA THR A 211 4.84 16.33 6.79
C THR A 211 4.48 16.28 8.27
N TYR A 212 5.43 15.95 9.15
CA TYR A 212 5.25 16.00 10.60
C TYR A 212 4.87 17.40 11.09
N ASN A 213 5.52 18.45 10.60
CA ASN A 213 5.15 19.82 10.95
C ASN A 213 3.73 20.19 10.49
N GLU A 214 3.31 19.73 9.32
CA GLU A 214 1.94 19.93 8.83
C GLU A 214 0.93 19.18 9.71
N MET A 215 1.19 17.93 10.06
CA MET A 215 0.36 17.16 11.00
C MET A 215 0.29 17.84 12.36
N LEU A 216 1.42 18.29 12.90
CA LEU A 216 1.51 19.00 14.17
C LEU A 216 0.72 20.32 14.17
N SER A 217 0.71 21.04 13.04
CA SER A 217 -0.07 22.28 12.89
C SER A 217 -1.58 22.06 12.89
N SER A 218 -2.02 20.84 12.56
CA SER A 218 -3.43 20.44 12.57
C SER A 218 -3.91 19.91 13.91
N LEU A 219 -3.00 19.78 14.88
CA LEU A 219 -3.30 19.27 16.22
C LEU A 219 -4.26 20.21 16.94
N VAL A 220 -5.33 19.64 17.48
CA VAL A 220 -6.29 20.28 18.37
C VAL A 220 -6.29 19.50 19.68
N LEU A 221 -5.98 20.21 20.76
CA LEU A 221 -6.07 19.72 22.13
C LEU A 221 -7.08 20.60 22.87
N ASN A 222 -8.16 20.03 23.42
CA ASN A 222 -8.95 20.77 24.40
C ASN A 222 -8.34 20.59 25.80
N LYS A 223 -8.37 21.68 26.56
CA LYS A 223 -7.91 21.73 27.95
C LYS A 223 -8.84 20.97 28.89
#